data_AF-S3C6U8-F1
#
_entry.id   AF-S3C6U8-F1
#
_cell.length_a   1.000
_cell.length_b   1.000
_cell.length_c   1.000
_cell.angle_alpha   90.00
_cell.angle_beta   90.00
_cell.angle_gamma   90.00
#
_symmetry.space_group_name_H-M   'P 1'
#
loop_
_entity.id
_entity.type
_entity.pdbx_description
1 polymer ?
#
loop_
_entity_poly.entity_id
_entity_poly.type
_entity_poly.pdbx_seq_one_letter_code
_entity_poly.pdbx_strand_id
1 'polypeptide(L)'
;MHSPNAIPSPTMSYSSITTEVDPLIERRSDSSLTRVSSTSTSHSERHSDYNDVVRDIIIGFADGLTVPFALCAGLSTLGDTRLVVMGGLAELFSGAISMGLGAYLAASTEKDHYHSEEAREWDEVTHKPEAERQEIYDILAQYHISHKAATPLVNELCKNPEMWVRFMMHFELKLECPETSRAWLSALTMGMSYFIGGLIPMIPYFMMKRAGDALLVSVVITALILLAFGYVKTVVTVHSRSAGVWGALQTLLIGALAAGASYGIVRALDSGSRQP
;
A
#
# COMPACT_ATOMS: atom_id res chain seq x y z
N MET A 1 -54.21 19.45 -10.88
CA MET A 1 -54.09 18.77 -12.19
C MET A 1 -53.44 19.76 -13.14
N HIS A 2 -52.13 19.60 -13.39
CA HIS A 2 -51.30 20.53 -14.17
C HIS A 2 -51.07 19.98 -15.58
N SER A 3 -51.17 20.86 -16.58
CA SER A 3 -50.87 20.64 -18.00
C SER A 3 -49.40 21.02 -18.32
N PRO A 4 -49.02 21.31 -19.59
CA PRO A 4 -48.30 20.43 -20.54
C PRO A 4 -46.89 20.98 -20.90
N ASN A 5 -46.10 20.24 -21.70
CA ASN A 5 -45.30 20.76 -22.85
C ASN A 5 -44.19 19.81 -23.29
N ALA A 6 -44.12 19.58 -24.61
CA ALA A 6 -42.95 19.10 -25.33
C ALA A 6 -42.05 20.29 -25.71
N ILE A 7 -40.73 20.12 -25.69
CA ILE A 7 -39.73 21.13 -26.09
C ILE A 7 -38.78 20.52 -27.15
N PRO A 8 -38.43 21.26 -28.23
CA PRO A 8 -37.68 20.77 -29.39
C PRO A 8 -36.15 21.04 -29.32
N SER A 9 -35.41 20.39 -30.22
CA SER A 9 -33.94 20.45 -30.40
C SER A 9 -33.46 21.76 -31.07
N PRO A 10 -32.28 22.31 -30.71
CA PRO A 10 -31.70 23.46 -31.41
C PRO A 10 -30.70 23.05 -32.50
N THR A 11 -30.93 23.52 -33.72
CA THR A 11 -29.99 23.62 -34.83
C THR A 11 -29.13 24.88 -34.66
N MET A 12 -27.79 24.76 -34.64
CA MET A 12 -26.88 25.92 -34.69
C MET A 12 -26.46 26.19 -36.14
N SER A 13 -26.75 27.41 -36.59
CA SER A 13 -26.36 27.97 -37.89
C SER A 13 -24.97 28.59 -37.82
N TYR A 14 -24.05 28.17 -38.70
CA TYR A 14 -22.77 28.85 -38.90
C TYR A 14 -23.00 30.18 -39.63
N SER A 15 -22.39 31.26 -39.13
CA SER A 15 -22.25 32.52 -39.87
C SER A 15 -20.76 32.88 -39.96
N SER A 16 -20.30 33.00 -41.21
CA SER A 16 -18.95 33.31 -41.61
C SER A 16 -18.68 34.81 -41.46
N ILE A 17 -17.62 35.19 -40.75
CA ILE A 17 -17.10 36.56 -40.78
C ILE A 17 -15.68 36.51 -41.34
N THR A 18 -15.59 36.79 -42.64
CA THR A 18 -14.39 37.26 -43.33
C THR A 18 -14.17 38.72 -42.98
N THR A 19 -13.00 39.10 -42.47
CA THR A 19 -12.58 40.52 -42.46
C THR A 19 -11.33 40.64 -43.30
N GLU A 20 -11.44 41.52 -44.29
CA GLU A 20 -10.47 41.83 -45.33
C GLU A 20 -9.14 42.33 -44.77
N VAL A 21 -8.08 42.05 -45.52
CA VAL A 21 -6.72 42.53 -45.30
C VAL A 21 -6.58 43.86 -46.04
N ASP A 22 -6.29 44.95 -45.34
CA ASP A 22 -5.84 46.20 -45.97
C ASP A 22 -4.33 46.40 -45.68
N PRO A 23 -3.46 46.34 -46.70
CA PRO A 23 -2.04 46.56 -46.54
C PRO A 23 -1.74 48.04 -46.72
N LEU A 24 -0.86 48.62 -45.90
CA LEU A 24 0.19 49.55 -46.34
C LEU A 24 0.99 50.10 -45.14
N ILE A 25 2.31 49.92 -45.25
CA ILE A 25 3.39 50.84 -44.82
C ILE A 25 4.06 50.59 -43.46
N GLU A 26 5.19 49.88 -43.61
CA GLU A 26 6.55 50.20 -43.16
C GLU A 26 7.00 50.05 -41.69
N ARG A 27 7.94 49.10 -41.56
CA ARG A 27 9.25 49.25 -40.91
C ARG A 27 9.29 50.11 -39.64
N ARG A 28 9.29 49.42 -38.50
CA ARG A 28 10.25 49.73 -37.45
C ARG A 28 10.65 48.46 -36.70
N SER A 29 11.90 48.08 -36.88
CA SER A 29 12.67 47.29 -35.93
C SER A 29 12.55 47.92 -34.55
N ASP A 30 12.04 47.17 -33.56
CA ASP A 30 12.64 47.17 -32.23
C ASP A 30 12.23 45.94 -31.43
N SER A 31 13.25 45.35 -30.84
CA SER A 31 13.28 44.21 -29.97
C SER A 31 12.39 44.35 -28.74
N SER A 32 11.54 43.36 -28.48
CA SER A 32 11.19 42.95 -27.12
C SER A 32 10.54 41.56 -27.12
N LEU A 33 11.38 40.56 -26.86
CA LEU A 33 11.00 39.21 -26.48
C LEU A 33 10.11 39.25 -25.23
N THR A 34 8.79 39.16 -25.39
CA THR A 34 7.91 38.77 -24.28
C THR A 34 7.81 37.25 -24.29
N ARG A 35 8.83 36.61 -23.68
CA ARG A 35 8.86 35.17 -23.43
C ARG A 35 7.72 34.86 -22.44
N VAL A 36 6.62 34.30 -22.94
CA VAL A 36 5.59 33.68 -22.09
C VAL A 36 6.26 32.54 -21.33
N SER A 37 6.65 32.83 -20.09
CA SER A 37 7.17 31.83 -19.17
C SER A 37 6.00 31.00 -18.67
N SER A 38 5.76 29.86 -19.31
CA SER A 38 4.94 28.80 -18.73
C SER A 38 5.68 28.25 -17.52
N THR A 39 5.38 28.81 -16.35
CA THR A 39 5.72 28.19 -15.07
C THR A 39 4.86 26.95 -14.93
N SER A 40 5.36 25.82 -15.45
CA SER A 40 4.84 24.50 -15.09
C SER A 40 5.15 24.29 -13.62
N THR A 41 4.21 24.60 -12.73
CA THR A 41 4.21 24.07 -11.38
C THR A 41 4.19 22.56 -11.49
N SER A 42 5.35 21.94 -11.33
CA SER A 42 5.49 20.49 -11.20
C SER A 42 4.74 20.06 -9.95
N HIS A 43 3.50 19.63 -10.12
CA HIS A 43 2.80 18.83 -9.12
C HIS A 43 3.50 17.47 -9.06
N SER A 44 4.55 17.38 -8.24
CA SER A 44 5.18 16.11 -7.90
C SER A 44 4.34 15.44 -6.82
N GLU A 45 3.31 14.70 -7.24
CA GLU A 45 2.55 13.83 -6.35
C GLU A 45 3.37 12.58 -6.03
N ARG A 46 4.05 12.57 -4.88
CA ARG A 46 4.81 11.43 -4.35
C ARG A 46 3.90 10.44 -3.64
N HIS A 47 2.97 9.81 -4.38
CA HIS A 47 1.94 8.94 -3.78
C HIS A 47 2.35 7.48 -3.57
N SER A 48 3.43 6.99 -4.20
CA SER A 48 3.82 5.56 -4.12
C SER A 48 4.72 5.23 -2.91
N ASP A 49 5.89 5.86 -2.79
CA ASP A 49 6.91 5.48 -1.79
C ASP A 49 6.47 5.57 -0.32
N TYR A 50 5.69 6.61 0.01
CA TYR A 50 5.27 6.83 1.40
C TYR A 50 4.26 5.78 1.85
N ASN A 51 3.45 5.25 0.93
CA ASN A 51 2.39 4.30 1.26
C ASN A 51 2.96 2.93 1.63
N ASP A 52 3.98 2.44 0.92
CA ASP A 52 4.58 1.13 1.19
C ASP A 52 5.30 1.11 2.54
N VAL A 53 6.11 2.13 2.83
CA VAL A 53 6.81 2.24 4.12
C VAL A 53 5.83 2.36 5.28
N VAL A 54 4.78 3.16 5.14
CA VAL A 54 3.74 3.30 6.16
C VAL A 54 2.99 1.97 6.35
N ARG A 55 2.69 1.26 5.26
CA ARG A 55 2.08 -0.07 5.31
C ARG A 55 2.95 -1.05 6.08
N ASP A 56 4.25 -1.11 5.79
CA ASP A 56 5.19 -2.02 6.43
C ASP A 56 5.35 -1.72 7.93
N ILE A 57 5.38 -0.44 8.31
CA ILE A 57 5.37 0.00 9.70
C ILE A 57 4.08 -0.43 10.41
N ILE A 58 2.92 -0.20 9.80
CA ILE A 58 1.61 -0.55 10.38
C ILE A 58 1.51 -2.07 10.57
N ILE A 59 1.90 -2.86 9.57
CA ILE A 59 1.85 -4.33 9.66
C ILE A 59 2.82 -4.82 10.74
N GLY A 60 4.09 -4.40 10.67
CA GLY A 60 5.12 -4.83 11.63
C GLY A 60 4.75 -4.45 13.06
N PHE A 61 4.31 -3.21 13.29
CA PHE A 61 3.94 -2.73 14.63
C PHE A 61 2.68 -3.43 15.18
N ALA A 62 1.67 -3.69 14.34
CA ALA A 62 0.45 -4.39 14.75
C ALA A 62 0.75 -5.81 15.25
N ASP A 63 1.56 -6.55 14.49
CA ASP A 63 1.93 -7.92 14.83
C ASP A 63 2.89 -7.94 16.02
N GLY A 64 3.84 -7.00 16.08
CA GLY A 64 4.74 -6.81 17.22
C GLY A 64 3.97 -6.54 18.52
N LEU A 65 2.90 -5.74 18.49
CA LEU A 65 2.08 -5.52 19.68
C LEU A 65 1.31 -6.77 20.11
N THR A 66 0.94 -7.63 19.17
CA THR A 66 -0.03 -8.70 19.40
C THR A 66 0.64 -10.03 19.76
N VAL A 67 1.64 -10.45 18.98
CA VAL A 67 2.24 -11.79 19.09
C VAL A 67 3.13 -11.90 20.35
N PRO A 68 4.13 -11.03 20.57
CA PRO A 68 4.90 -10.98 21.81
C PRO A 68 4.04 -10.84 23.07
N PHE A 69 2.99 -10.00 23.02
CA PHE A 69 2.04 -9.85 24.11
C PHE A 69 1.30 -11.16 24.41
N ALA A 70 0.74 -11.79 23.38
CA ALA A 70 0.00 -13.04 23.54
C ALA A 70 0.91 -14.15 24.08
N LEU A 71 2.16 -14.25 23.61
CA LEU A 71 3.13 -15.19 24.16
C LEU A 71 3.42 -14.90 25.63
N CYS A 72 3.72 -13.64 25.98
CA CYS A 72 3.99 -13.26 27.37
C CYS A 72 2.79 -13.53 28.29
N ALA A 73 1.57 -13.29 27.81
CA ALA A 73 0.35 -13.63 28.52
C ALA A 73 0.23 -15.13 28.79
N GLY A 74 0.52 -15.96 27.77
CA GLY A 74 0.60 -17.41 27.91
C GLY A 74 1.63 -17.85 28.94
N LEU A 75 2.89 -17.44 28.77
CA LEU A 75 3.99 -17.86 29.64
C LEU A 75 3.83 -17.38 31.08
N SER A 76 3.13 -16.26 31.30
CA SER A 76 2.90 -15.73 32.64
C SER A 76 2.07 -16.66 33.54
N THR A 77 1.30 -17.59 32.98
CA THR A 77 0.54 -18.59 33.76
C THR A 77 1.45 -19.56 34.52
N LEU A 78 2.70 -19.72 34.06
CA LEU A 78 3.69 -20.57 34.71
C LEU A 78 4.29 -19.91 35.96
N GLY A 79 4.03 -18.62 36.19
CA GLY A 79 4.44 -17.90 37.39
C GLY A 79 5.90 -17.46 37.44
N ASP A 80 6.72 -17.85 36.46
CA ASP A 80 8.14 -17.45 36.36
C ASP A 80 8.33 -16.29 35.36
N THR A 81 8.58 -15.11 35.90
CA THR A 81 8.89 -13.89 35.12
C THR A 81 10.13 -14.07 34.25
N ARG A 82 11.13 -14.83 34.70
CA ARG A 82 12.36 -15.06 33.90
C ARG A 82 12.05 -15.84 32.64
N LEU A 83 11.16 -16.82 32.74
CA LEU A 83 10.69 -17.62 31.60
C LEU A 83 9.94 -16.73 30.60
N VAL A 84 9.06 -15.85 31.08
CA VAL A 84 8.36 -14.87 30.22
C VAL A 84 9.34 -13.97 29.49
N VAL A 85 10.33 -13.41 30.20
CA VAL A 85 11.32 -12.49 29.60
C VAL A 85 12.19 -13.20 28.56
N MET A 86 12.70 -14.41 28.88
CA MET A 86 13.54 -15.16 27.94
C MET A 86 12.75 -15.62 26.71
N GLY A 87 11.54 -16.14 26.90
CA GLY A 87 10.66 -16.58 25.82
C GLY A 87 10.21 -15.41 24.94
N GLY A 88 9.78 -14.31 25.56
CA GLY A 88 9.36 -13.10 24.86
C GLY A 88 10.51 -12.45 24.08
N LEU A 89 11.73 -12.39 24.63
CA LEU A 89 12.87 -11.84 23.89
C LEU A 89 13.27 -12.74 22.72
N ALA A 90 13.29 -14.06 22.91
CA ALA A 90 13.60 -14.99 21.84
C ALA A 90 12.60 -14.87 20.69
N GLU A 91 11.31 -14.78 21.02
CA GLU A 91 10.25 -14.56 20.04
C GLU A 91 10.37 -13.18 19.38
N LEU A 92 10.64 -12.11 20.15
CA LEU A 92 10.77 -10.76 19.62
C LEU A 92 11.88 -10.64 18.55
N PHE A 93 13.07 -11.18 18.83
CA PHE A 93 14.18 -11.15 17.88
C PHE A 93 13.92 -12.07 16.69
N SER A 94 13.41 -13.28 16.93
CA SER A 94 13.08 -14.24 15.86
C SER A 94 12.00 -13.69 14.93
N GLY A 95 10.93 -13.11 15.50
CA GLY A 95 9.82 -12.50 14.79
C GLY A 95 10.25 -11.27 13.99
N ALA A 96 11.04 -10.37 14.58
CA ALA A 96 11.55 -9.19 13.88
C ALA A 96 12.41 -9.56 12.65
N ILE A 97 13.31 -10.54 12.80
CA ILE A 97 14.15 -11.04 11.70
C ILE A 97 13.27 -11.71 10.64
N SER A 98 12.34 -12.58 11.06
CA SER A 98 11.44 -13.31 10.16
C SER A 98 10.58 -12.35 9.34
N MET A 99 9.99 -11.34 9.98
CA MET A 99 9.18 -10.33 9.28
C MET A 99 10.02 -9.48 8.34
N GLY A 100 11.18 -9.00 8.78
CA GLY A 100 12.07 -8.20 7.94
C GLY A 100 12.54 -8.97 6.71
N LEU A 101 12.97 -10.22 6.87
CA LEU A 101 13.35 -11.07 5.75
C LEU A 101 12.14 -11.39 4.85
N GLY A 102 10.96 -11.62 5.42
CA GLY A 102 9.73 -11.84 4.65
C GLY A 102 9.38 -10.66 3.75
N ALA A 103 9.47 -9.44 4.29
CA ALA A 103 9.30 -8.20 3.53
C ALA A 103 10.35 -8.04 2.42
N TYR A 104 11.63 -8.31 2.73
CA TYR A 104 12.70 -8.29 1.73
C TYR A 104 12.43 -9.26 0.58
N LEU A 105 12.10 -10.51 0.91
CA LEU A 105 11.87 -11.59 -0.05
C LEU A 105 10.66 -11.29 -0.93
N ALA A 106 9.58 -10.76 -0.35
CA ALA A 106 8.40 -10.33 -1.09
C ALA A 106 8.74 -9.24 -2.11
N ALA A 107 9.40 -8.16 -1.66
CA ALA A 107 9.80 -7.06 -2.54
C ALA A 107 10.82 -7.50 -3.61
N SER A 108 11.75 -8.40 -3.28
CA SER A 108 12.70 -8.95 -4.26
C SER A 108 11.99 -9.82 -5.30
N THR A 109 11.05 -10.64 -4.88
CA THR A 109 10.31 -11.56 -5.78
C THR A 109 9.39 -10.78 -6.71
N GLU A 110 8.73 -9.73 -6.22
CA GLU A 110 7.92 -8.83 -7.04
C GLU A 110 8.77 -8.14 -8.11
N LYS A 111 10.00 -7.71 -7.75
CA LYS A 111 10.97 -7.17 -8.70
C LYS A 111 11.39 -8.18 -9.76
N ASP A 112 11.77 -9.39 -9.34
CA ASP A 112 12.21 -10.43 -10.26
C ASP A 112 11.07 -10.86 -11.20
N HIS A 113 9.84 -10.90 -10.69
CA HIS A 113 8.64 -11.14 -11.48
C HIS A 113 8.42 -10.04 -12.53
N TYR A 114 8.51 -8.77 -12.15
CA TYR A 114 8.38 -7.64 -13.07
C TYR A 114 9.39 -7.74 -14.23
N HIS A 115 10.67 -7.97 -13.93
CA HIS A 115 11.69 -8.05 -14.97
C HIS A 115 11.57 -9.28 -15.86
N SER A 116 11.08 -10.40 -15.30
CA SER A 116 10.80 -11.60 -16.09
C SER A 116 9.68 -11.36 -17.10
N GLU A 117 8.58 -10.72 -16.69
CA GLU A 117 7.49 -10.39 -17.60
C GLU A 117 7.89 -9.29 -18.58
N GLU A 118 8.66 -8.28 -18.17
CA GLU A 118 9.18 -7.24 -19.07
C GLU A 118 10.05 -7.86 -20.18
N ALA A 119 10.93 -8.79 -19.84
CA ALA A 119 11.75 -9.49 -20.82
C ALA A 119 10.92 -10.36 -21.78
N ARG A 120 9.86 -10.98 -21.28
CA ARG A 120 8.92 -11.75 -22.10
C ARG A 120 8.16 -10.82 -23.06
N GLU A 121 7.66 -9.70 -22.58
CA GLU A 121 6.93 -8.72 -23.39
C GLU A 121 7.79 -8.15 -24.52
N TRP A 122 9.07 -7.89 -24.26
CA TRP A 122 10.04 -7.53 -25.30
C TRP A 122 10.19 -8.61 -26.38
N ASP A 123 10.17 -9.88 -26.00
CA ASP A 123 10.24 -11.02 -26.93
C ASP A 123 8.98 -11.10 -27.79
N GLU A 124 7.80 -10.92 -27.19
CA GLU A 124 6.50 -11.02 -27.88
C GLU A 124 6.28 -9.85 -28.85
N VAL A 125 6.59 -8.60 -28.44
CA VAL A 125 6.54 -7.42 -29.32
C VAL A 125 7.49 -7.55 -30.51
N THR A 126 8.64 -8.22 -30.34
CA THR A 126 9.63 -8.41 -31.40
C THR A 126 9.24 -9.54 -32.37
N HIS A 127 8.79 -10.69 -31.84
CA HIS A 127 8.59 -11.90 -32.64
C HIS A 127 7.13 -12.10 -33.08
N LYS A 128 6.15 -11.49 -32.39
CA LYS A 128 4.70 -11.63 -32.66
C LYS A 128 3.98 -10.27 -32.72
N PRO A 129 4.49 -9.25 -33.43
CA PRO A 129 3.96 -7.89 -33.36
C PRO A 129 2.48 -7.75 -33.76
N GLU A 130 1.99 -8.58 -34.67
CA GLU A 130 0.58 -8.52 -35.08
C GLU A 130 -0.37 -9.10 -34.01
N ALA A 131 0.08 -10.09 -33.23
CA ALA A 131 -0.68 -10.60 -32.09
C ALA A 131 -0.75 -9.54 -30.99
N GLU A 132 0.40 -8.98 -30.59
CA GLU A 132 0.49 -7.94 -29.55
C GLU A 132 -0.32 -6.68 -29.90
N ARG A 133 -0.41 -6.32 -31.19
CA ARG A 133 -1.27 -5.21 -31.63
C ARG A 133 -2.75 -5.51 -31.43
N GLN A 134 -3.15 -6.76 -31.66
CA GLN A 134 -4.52 -7.20 -31.44
C GLN A 134 -4.87 -7.10 -29.95
N GLU A 135 -3.94 -7.43 -29.06
CA GLU A 135 -4.14 -7.33 -27.61
C GLU A 135 -4.38 -5.89 -27.16
N ILE A 136 -3.67 -4.90 -27.73
CA ILE A 136 -3.96 -3.47 -27.47
C ILE A 136 -5.40 -3.12 -27.89
N TYR A 137 -5.87 -3.59 -29.05
CA TYR A 137 -7.25 -3.36 -29.46
C TYR A 137 -8.25 -3.99 -28.50
N ASP A 138 -7.96 -5.19 -28.01
CA ASP A 138 -8.83 -5.93 -27.09
C ASP A 138 -8.88 -5.25 -25.71
N ILE A 139 -7.76 -4.71 -25.22
CA ILE A 139 -7.71 -3.86 -24.03
C ILE A 139 -8.59 -2.61 -24.21
N LEU A 140 -8.43 -1.89 -25.32
CA LEU A 140 -9.19 -0.67 -25.59
C LEU A 140 -10.69 -0.95 -25.81
N ALA A 141 -11.05 -2.13 -26.33
CA ALA A 141 -12.43 -2.55 -26.49
C ALA A 141 -13.17 -2.70 -25.15
N GLN A 142 -12.47 -3.05 -24.05
CA GLN A 142 -13.05 -3.09 -22.71
C GLN A 142 -13.55 -1.70 -22.24
N TYR A 143 -12.94 -0.64 -22.77
CA TYR A 143 -13.35 0.75 -22.58
C TYR A 143 -14.38 1.23 -23.61
N HIS A 144 -14.96 0.32 -24.40
CA HIS A 144 -15.91 0.61 -25.47
C HIS A 144 -15.34 1.50 -26.60
N ILE A 145 -14.01 1.49 -26.77
CA ILE A 145 -13.35 2.22 -27.85
C ILE A 145 -13.41 1.35 -29.11
N SER A 146 -14.07 1.84 -30.16
CA SER A 146 -14.15 1.12 -31.43
C SER A 146 -12.77 0.94 -32.06
N HIS A 147 -12.54 -0.20 -32.73
CA HIS A 147 -11.29 -0.49 -33.43
C HIS A 147 -10.85 0.65 -34.35
N LYS A 148 -11.78 1.22 -35.14
CA LYS A 148 -11.50 2.33 -36.06
C LYS A 148 -10.97 3.59 -35.34
N ALA A 149 -11.46 3.87 -34.13
CA ALA A 149 -11.00 4.99 -33.33
C ALA A 149 -9.63 4.72 -32.67
N ALA A 150 -9.36 3.47 -32.29
CA ALA A 150 -8.09 3.06 -31.69
C ALA A 150 -6.95 2.96 -32.72
N THR A 151 -7.23 2.68 -34.00
CA THR A 151 -6.19 2.41 -35.02
C THR A 151 -5.08 3.48 -35.11
N PRO A 152 -5.37 4.80 -35.12
CA PRO A 152 -4.31 5.80 -35.15
C PRO A 152 -3.42 5.78 -33.90
N LEU A 153 -4.02 5.53 -32.72
CA LEU A 153 -3.29 5.44 -31.45
C LEU A 153 -2.37 4.23 -31.42
N VAL A 154 -2.90 3.04 -31.75
CA VAL A 154 -2.11 1.79 -31.78
C VAL A 154 -0.96 1.93 -32.77
N ASN A 155 -1.21 2.47 -33.96
CA ASN A 155 -0.16 2.67 -34.97
C ASN A 155 0.94 3.64 -34.52
N GLU A 156 0.62 4.65 -33.72
CA GLU A 156 1.62 5.57 -33.19
C GLU A 156 2.39 4.95 -32.02
N LEU A 157 1.68 4.27 -31.12
CA LEU A 157 2.26 3.60 -29.95
C LEU A 157 3.28 2.53 -30.37
N CYS A 158 2.93 1.70 -31.35
CA CYS A 158 3.79 0.62 -31.84
C CYS A 158 5.06 1.10 -32.57
N LYS A 159 5.21 2.40 -32.87
CA LYS A 159 6.46 2.94 -33.44
C LYS A 159 7.59 3.03 -32.42
N ASN A 160 7.25 3.08 -31.14
CA ASN A 160 8.23 3.11 -30.06
C ASN A 160 8.10 1.83 -29.22
N PRO A 161 8.95 0.81 -29.46
CA PRO A 161 8.89 -0.47 -28.75
C PRO A 161 8.96 -0.33 -27.23
N GLU A 162 9.72 0.64 -26.70
CA GLU A 162 9.81 0.86 -25.25
C GLU A 162 8.46 1.32 -24.67
N MET A 163 7.78 2.24 -25.34
CA MET A 163 6.47 2.71 -24.90
C MET A 163 5.37 1.69 -25.13
N TRP A 164 5.50 0.86 -26.16
CA TRP A 164 4.61 -0.26 -26.41
C TRP A 164 4.71 -1.30 -25.29
N VAL A 165 5.92 -1.79 -24.97
CA VAL A 165 6.14 -2.73 -23.86
C VAL A 165 5.64 -2.13 -22.55
N ARG A 166 5.96 -0.86 -22.26
CA ARG A 166 5.42 -0.20 -21.05
C ARG A 166 3.91 -0.13 -21.01
N PHE A 167 3.25 0.08 -22.16
CA PHE A 167 1.79 0.08 -22.23
C PHE A 167 1.24 -1.32 -21.91
N MET A 168 1.82 -2.37 -22.48
CA MET A 168 1.39 -3.76 -22.22
C MET A 168 1.61 -4.15 -20.76
N MET A 169 2.80 -3.88 -20.21
CA MET A 169 3.09 -4.07 -18.79
C MET A 169 2.05 -3.40 -17.87
N HIS A 170 1.63 -2.17 -18.19
CA HIS A 170 0.69 -1.42 -17.34
C HIS A 170 -0.77 -1.81 -17.54
N PHE A 171 -1.22 -2.01 -18.79
CA PHE A 171 -2.64 -2.19 -19.10
C PHE A 171 -3.07 -3.65 -19.23
N GLU A 172 -2.19 -4.50 -19.75
CA GLU A 172 -2.46 -5.93 -19.88
C GLU A 172 -2.11 -6.65 -18.58
N LEU A 173 -0.84 -6.57 -18.18
CA LEU A 173 -0.31 -7.31 -17.02
C LEU A 173 -0.59 -6.60 -15.68
N LYS A 174 -0.94 -5.31 -15.71
CA LYS A 174 -1.18 -4.47 -14.52
C LYS A 174 0.02 -4.45 -13.57
N LEU A 175 1.21 -4.49 -14.14
CA LEU A 175 2.48 -4.42 -13.44
C LEU A 175 3.04 -3.01 -13.54
N GLU A 176 3.38 -2.44 -12.39
CA GLU A 176 4.11 -1.18 -12.30
C GLU A 176 5.58 -1.45 -12.01
N CYS A 177 6.47 -0.60 -12.52
CA CYS A 177 7.90 -0.76 -12.29
C CYS A 177 8.23 -0.60 -10.80
N PRO A 178 8.76 -1.65 -10.14
CA PRO A 178 9.08 -1.57 -8.72
C PRO A 178 10.33 -0.73 -8.51
N GLU A 179 10.30 0.19 -7.55
CA GLU A 179 11.48 0.98 -7.24
C GLU A 179 12.54 0.13 -6.51
N THR A 180 13.67 -0.05 -7.19
CA THR A 180 14.73 -1.01 -6.85
C THR A 180 15.40 -0.81 -5.48
N SER A 181 15.30 0.38 -4.87
CA SER A 181 15.91 0.68 -3.55
C SER A 181 15.03 0.26 -2.36
N ARG A 182 13.85 -0.33 -2.58
CA ARG A 182 12.84 -0.52 -1.52
C ARG A 182 12.96 -1.81 -0.71
N ALA A 183 13.53 -2.90 -1.25
CA ALA A 183 13.48 -4.21 -0.57
C ALA A 183 14.15 -4.21 0.81
N TRP A 184 15.34 -3.60 0.94
CA TRP A 184 16.03 -3.51 2.22
C TRP A 184 15.31 -2.56 3.20
N LEU A 185 14.71 -1.49 2.68
CA LEU A 185 14.00 -0.51 3.49
C LEU A 185 12.71 -1.09 4.06
N SER A 186 11.98 -1.85 3.25
CA SER A 186 10.80 -2.64 3.65
C SER A 186 11.17 -3.63 4.76
N ALA A 187 12.28 -4.36 4.59
CA ALA A 187 12.81 -5.27 5.59
C ALA A 187 13.11 -4.58 6.93
N LEU A 188 13.83 -3.46 6.87
CA LEU A 188 14.23 -2.72 8.07
C LEU A 188 13.03 -2.10 8.77
N THR A 189 12.13 -1.45 8.02
CA THR A 189 10.98 -0.75 8.58
C THR A 189 9.97 -1.72 9.19
N MET A 190 9.68 -2.85 8.53
CA MET A 190 8.79 -3.88 9.07
C MET A 190 9.40 -4.55 10.31
N GLY A 191 10.66 -5.00 10.22
CA GLY A 191 11.34 -5.68 11.33
C GLY A 191 11.55 -4.79 12.56
N MET A 192 11.95 -3.53 12.36
CA MET A 192 12.11 -2.58 13.48
C MET A 192 10.77 -2.20 14.10
N SER A 193 9.72 -2.05 13.30
CA SER A 193 8.38 -1.77 13.82
C SER A 193 7.85 -2.93 14.65
N TYR A 194 8.10 -4.17 14.22
CA TYR A 194 7.80 -5.37 15.01
C TYR A 194 8.55 -5.38 16.33
N PHE A 195 9.86 -5.17 16.29
CA PHE A 195 10.71 -5.14 17.47
C PHE A 195 10.25 -4.08 18.48
N ILE A 196 9.98 -2.86 18.02
CA ILE A 196 9.52 -1.77 18.88
C ILE A 196 8.13 -2.08 19.43
N GLY A 197 7.20 -2.56 18.60
CA GLY A 197 5.85 -2.94 19.01
C GLY A 197 5.87 -4.01 20.11
N GLY A 198 6.68 -5.05 19.94
CA GLY A 198 6.77 -6.17 20.87
C GLY A 198 7.53 -5.90 22.14
N LEU A 199 8.44 -4.92 22.14
CA LEU A 199 9.12 -4.50 23.35
C LEU A 199 8.15 -3.87 24.35
N ILE A 200 7.11 -3.16 23.88
CA ILE A 200 6.21 -2.40 24.75
C ILE A 200 5.43 -3.30 25.73
N PRO A 201 4.74 -4.37 25.29
CA PRO A 201 4.09 -5.33 26.20
C PRO A 201 5.06 -5.99 27.19
N MET A 202 6.36 -6.07 26.85
CA MET A 202 7.37 -6.71 27.69
C MET A 202 7.92 -5.80 28.80
N ILE A 203 7.83 -4.47 28.68
CA ILE A 203 8.38 -3.51 29.65
C ILE A 203 8.03 -3.86 31.11
N PRO A 204 6.76 -4.18 31.46
CA PRO A 204 6.39 -4.52 32.84
C PRO A 204 7.12 -5.76 33.40
N TYR A 205 7.40 -6.75 32.56
CA TYR A 205 8.07 -7.99 32.97
C TYR A 205 9.55 -7.80 33.31
N PHE A 206 10.20 -6.74 32.80
CA PHE A 206 11.57 -6.40 33.20
C PHE A 206 11.64 -5.75 34.60
N MET A 207 10.58 -5.07 35.02
CA MET A 207 10.57 -4.28 36.26
C MET A 207 9.92 -5.02 37.43
N MET A 208 8.96 -5.90 37.17
CA MET A 208 8.15 -6.55 38.20
C MET A 208 8.58 -7.99 38.45
N LYS A 209 8.72 -8.38 39.72
CA LYS A 209 9.17 -9.74 40.09
C LYS A 209 8.06 -10.79 39.97
N ARG A 210 6.79 -10.40 40.15
CA ARG A 210 5.63 -11.31 40.09
C ARG A 210 5.01 -11.28 38.69
N ALA A 211 4.98 -12.43 38.03
CA ALA A 211 4.47 -12.56 36.67
C ALA A 211 2.99 -12.15 36.53
N GLY A 212 2.16 -12.40 37.55
CA GLY A 212 0.74 -12.01 37.54
C GLY A 212 0.52 -10.50 37.61
N ASP A 213 1.28 -9.79 38.46
CA ASP A 213 1.20 -8.32 38.55
C ASP A 213 1.74 -7.68 37.25
N ALA A 214 2.84 -8.23 36.71
CA ALA A 214 3.41 -7.81 35.42
C ALA A 214 2.42 -8.00 34.26
N LEU A 215 1.71 -9.13 34.23
CA LEU A 215 0.67 -9.40 33.24
C LEU A 215 -0.43 -8.35 33.29
N LEU A 216 -0.96 -8.03 34.47
CA LEU A 216 -2.07 -7.09 34.59
C LEU A 216 -1.68 -5.70 34.08
N VAL A 217 -0.48 -5.24 34.41
CA VAL A 217 0.06 -3.98 33.88
C VAL A 217 0.28 -4.05 32.36
N SER A 218 0.83 -5.16 31.87
CA SER A 218 1.05 -5.38 30.43
C SER A 218 -0.24 -5.39 29.63
N VAL A 219 -1.30 -6.03 30.14
CA VAL A 219 -2.64 -6.04 29.53
C VAL A 219 -3.19 -4.62 29.40
N VAL A 220 -3.11 -3.81 30.46
CA VAL A 220 -3.63 -2.43 30.43
C VAL A 220 -2.86 -1.58 29.42
N ILE A 221 -1.53 -1.63 29.45
CA ILE A 221 -0.67 -0.87 28.52
C ILE A 221 -0.94 -1.29 27.07
N THR A 222 -0.93 -2.60 26.80
CA THR A 222 -1.13 -3.12 25.46
C THR A 222 -2.53 -2.82 24.95
N ALA A 223 -3.58 -2.93 25.78
CA ALA A 223 -4.94 -2.57 25.40
C ALA A 223 -5.07 -1.09 25.01
N LEU A 224 -4.47 -0.18 25.78
CA LEU A 224 -4.47 1.25 25.45
C LEU A 224 -3.76 1.54 24.12
N ILE A 225 -2.63 0.86 23.87
CA ILE A 225 -1.86 1.05 22.64
C ILE A 225 -2.59 0.43 21.44
N LEU A 226 -3.17 -0.76 21.56
CA LEU A 226 -3.97 -1.38 20.49
C LEU A 226 -5.18 -0.50 20.12
N LEU A 227 -5.83 0.11 21.11
CA LEU A 227 -6.92 1.06 20.87
C LEU A 227 -6.42 2.32 20.13
N ALA A 228 -5.34 2.94 20.61
CA ALA A 228 -4.77 4.13 19.98
C ALA A 228 -4.28 3.82 18.55
N PHE A 229 -3.54 2.73 18.38
CA PHE A 229 -3.01 2.29 17.10
C PHE A 229 -4.11 1.94 16.12
N GLY A 230 -5.12 1.15 16.53
CA GLY A 230 -6.25 0.80 15.68
C GLY A 230 -7.06 2.03 15.25
N TYR A 231 -7.21 3.03 16.13
CA TYR A 231 -7.84 4.30 15.77
C TYR A 231 -7.02 5.08 14.74
N VAL A 232 -5.72 5.28 14.99
CA VAL A 232 -4.83 6.04 14.10
C VAL A 232 -4.73 5.38 12.72
N LYS A 233 -4.48 4.07 12.68
CA LYS A 233 -4.46 3.25 11.46
C LYS A 233 -5.70 3.52 10.61
N THR A 234 -6.88 3.37 11.20
CA THR A 234 -8.12 3.45 10.43
C THR A 234 -8.48 4.87 10.03
N VAL A 235 -8.13 5.88 10.83
CA VAL A 235 -8.30 7.28 10.42
C VAL A 235 -7.37 7.64 9.26
N VAL A 236 -6.11 7.17 9.29
CA VAL A 236 -5.15 7.41 8.21
C VAL A 236 -5.58 6.71 6.92
N THR A 237 -6.09 5.49 7.00
CA THR A 237 -6.51 4.74 5.79
C THR A 237 -7.86 5.21 5.25
N VAL A 238 -8.88 5.32 6.13
CA VAL A 238 -10.29 5.47 5.71
C VAL A 238 -10.77 6.94 5.80
N HIS A 239 -9.96 7.85 6.35
CA HIS A 239 -10.28 9.29 6.47
C HIS A 239 -11.61 9.58 7.19
N SER A 240 -12.10 8.63 8.00
CA SER A 240 -13.38 8.71 8.71
C SER A 240 -13.20 8.44 10.20
N ARG A 241 -13.65 9.39 11.03
CA ARG A 241 -13.56 9.29 12.51
C ARG A 241 -14.44 8.20 13.09
N SER A 242 -15.62 7.95 12.50
CA SER A 242 -16.53 6.89 12.96
C SER A 242 -15.95 5.49 12.68
N ALA A 243 -15.25 5.32 11.55
CA ALA A 243 -14.53 4.09 11.26
C ALA A 243 -13.35 3.83 12.22
N GLY A 244 -12.70 4.89 12.71
CA GLY A 244 -11.59 4.82 13.66
C GLY A 244 -11.91 4.04 14.94
N VAL A 245 -13.10 4.27 15.51
CA VAL A 245 -13.53 3.57 16.74
C VAL A 245 -13.72 2.07 16.48
N TRP A 246 -14.26 1.71 15.32
CA TRP A 246 -14.41 0.31 14.92
C TRP A 246 -13.05 -0.36 14.69
N GLY A 247 -12.10 0.33 14.04
CA GLY A 247 -10.74 -0.15 13.84
C GLY A 247 -9.98 -0.38 15.15
N ALA A 248 -10.15 0.51 16.13
CA ALA A 248 -9.63 0.36 17.49
C ALA A 248 -10.21 -0.88 18.17
N LEU A 249 -11.53 -1.06 18.13
CA LEU A 249 -12.21 -2.20 18.73
C LEU A 249 -11.79 -3.52 18.09
N GLN A 250 -11.71 -3.57 16.75
CA GLN A 250 -11.27 -4.76 16.02
C GLN A 250 -9.83 -5.14 16.40
N THR A 251 -8.92 -4.17 16.45
CA THR A 251 -7.51 -4.41 16.79
C THR A 251 -7.37 -4.91 18.23
N LEU A 252 -8.11 -4.31 19.18
CA LEU A 252 -8.17 -4.78 20.56
C LEU A 252 -8.73 -6.21 20.65
N LEU A 253 -9.79 -6.51 19.91
CA LEU A 253 -10.44 -7.83 19.92
C LEU A 253 -9.50 -8.92 19.37
N ILE A 254 -8.77 -8.65 18.29
CA ILE A 254 -7.75 -9.56 17.76
C ILE A 254 -6.67 -9.81 18.81
N GLY A 255 -6.16 -8.76 19.45
CA GLY A 255 -5.15 -8.88 20.52
C GLY A 255 -5.65 -9.68 21.72
N ALA A 256 -6.89 -9.42 22.16
CA ALA A 256 -7.52 -10.14 23.26
C ALA A 256 -7.75 -11.62 22.94
N LEU A 257 -8.17 -11.95 21.71
CA LEU A 257 -8.33 -13.32 21.25
C LEU A 257 -6.99 -14.06 21.18
N ALA A 258 -5.95 -13.44 20.62
CA ALA A 258 -4.61 -14.02 20.55
C ALA A 258 -4.06 -14.32 21.94
N ALA A 259 -4.12 -13.34 22.85
CA ALA A 259 -3.67 -13.50 24.24
C ALA A 259 -4.50 -14.52 25.01
N GLY A 260 -5.82 -14.51 24.84
CA GLY A 260 -6.72 -15.48 25.46
C GLY A 260 -6.47 -16.91 24.98
N ALA A 261 -6.22 -17.10 23.68
CA ALA A 261 -5.87 -18.39 23.11
C ALA A 261 -4.52 -18.90 23.64
N SER A 262 -3.49 -18.07 23.63
CA SER A 262 -2.17 -18.41 24.17
C SER A 262 -2.23 -18.76 25.66
N TYR A 263 -2.89 -17.91 26.47
CA TYR A 263 -3.15 -18.16 27.88
C TYR A 263 -3.88 -19.49 28.12
N GLY A 264 -4.92 -19.76 27.33
CA GLY A 264 -5.69 -21.00 27.41
C GLY A 264 -4.85 -22.24 27.11
N ILE A 265 -4.05 -22.20 26.05
CA ILE A 265 -3.18 -23.32 25.62
C ILE A 265 -2.13 -23.62 26.69
N VAL A 266 -1.37 -22.61 27.12
CA VAL A 266 -0.29 -22.83 28.11
C VAL A 266 -0.87 -23.34 29.43
N ARG A 267 -1.99 -22.77 29.89
CA ARG A 267 -2.67 -23.22 31.11
C ARG A 267 -3.20 -24.65 31.00
N ALA A 268 -3.74 -25.05 29.85
CA ALA A 268 -4.23 -26.40 29.64
C ALA A 268 -3.09 -27.44 29.69
N LEU A 269 -1.96 -27.13 29.05
CA LEU A 269 -0.77 -27.99 29.06
C LEU A 269 -0.14 -28.11 30.46
N ASP A 270 -0.02 -27.00 31.20
CA ASP A 270 0.49 -27.02 32.59
C ASP A 270 -0.43 -27.84 33.50
N SER A 271 -1.76 -27.71 33.35
CA SER A 271 -2.74 -28.45 34.15
C SER A 271 -2.71 -29.96 33.86
N GLY A 272 -2.49 -30.37 32.61
CA GLY A 272 -2.36 -31.79 32.23
C GLY A 272 -1.08 -32.44 32.73
N SER A 273 0.02 -31.68 32.83
CA SER A 273 1.32 -32.18 33.34
C SER A 273 1.35 -32.45 34.85
N ARG A 274 0.35 -31.96 35.60
CA ARG A 274 0.22 -32.13 37.06
C ARG A 274 -0.65 -33.31 37.49
N GLN A 275 -1.15 -34.14 36.57
CA GLN A 275 -1.85 -35.37 36.94
C GLN A 275 -0.84 -36.53 37.15
N PRO A 276 -0.82 -37.18 38.33
CA PRO A 276 0.05 -38.32 38.61
C PRO A 276 -0.35 -39.61 37.88
#